data_AF-A0A376SFP3-F1
#
_entry.id   AF-A0A376SFP3-F1
#
_cell.length_a   1.000
_cell.length_b   1.000
_cell.length_c   1.000
_cell.angle_alpha   90.00
_cell.angle_beta   90.00
_cell.angle_gamma   90.00
#
_symmetry.space_group_name_H-M   'P 1'
#
loop_
_entity.id
_entity.type
_entity.pdbx_description
1 polymer ?
#
loop_
_entity_poly.entity_id
_entity_poly.type
_entity_poly.pdbx_seq_one_letter_code
_entity_poly.pdbx_strand_id
1 'polypeptide(L)'
;MAFLLAAPPFNYSDGVIGLFGLAGAAGALGARPAGGFADKGKSHHTTTFGLLLLLLSWLAIWFGHTSVLALIIGILVLDLTVQGVHITNQTVIYRIHPDARNRLTAGYMTSYFIGGAAGSLISASAWQHGGWAGVCLAGATIALVNLLVWWRGFHRQEAAN
;
A
#
# COMPACT_ATOMS: atom_id res chain seq x y z
N MET A 1 8.95 -8.72 -6.68
CA MET A 1 8.83 -8.32 -8.10
C MET A 1 10.13 -8.52 -8.85
N ALA A 2 11.26 -7.95 -8.42
CA ALA A 2 12.55 -8.15 -9.08
C ALA A 2 12.88 -9.63 -9.30
N PHE A 3 12.74 -10.46 -8.26
CA PHE A 3 12.94 -11.91 -8.38
C PHE A 3 11.96 -12.61 -9.35
N LEU A 4 10.73 -12.11 -9.50
CA LEU A 4 9.75 -12.65 -10.45
C LEU A 4 10.15 -12.33 -11.89
N LEU A 5 10.53 -11.07 -12.16
CA LEU A 5 10.85 -10.60 -13.51
C LEU A 5 12.21 -11.11 -14.00
N ALA A 6 13.15 -11.38 -13.09
CA ALA A 6 14.44 -11.98 -13.42
C ALA A 6 14.34 -13.49 -13.73
N ALA A 7 13.27 -14.16 -13.29
CA ALA A 7 13.05 -15.59 -13.50
C ALA A 7 12.22 -15.86 -14.78
N PRO A 8 12.20 -17.12 -15.27
CA PRO A 8 11.24 -17.53 -16.31
C PRO A 8 9.78 -17.25 -15.89
N PRO A 9 8.90 -16.82 -16.82
CA PRO A 9 9.11 -16.73 -18.27
C PRO A 9 9.74 -15.42 -18.77
N PHE A 10 9.93 -14.40 -17.92
CA PHE A 10 10.28 -13.05 -18.36
C PHE A 10 11.77 -12.85 -18.63
N ASN A 11 12.64 -13.36 -17.75
CA ASN A 11 14.11 -13.24 -17.88
C ASN A 11 14.58 -11.80 -18.20
N TYR A 12 13.96 -10.79 -17.58
CA TYR A 12 14.31 -9.40 -17.79
C TYR A 12 15.63 -9.04 -17.12
N SER A 13 16.39 -8.15 -17.75
CA SER A 13 17.61 -7.60 -17.17
C SER A 13 17.31 -6.64 -16.03
N ASP A 14 18.27 -6.45 -15.11
CA ASP A 14 18.14 -5.52 -13.98
C ASP A 14 17.75 -4.10 -14.41
N GLY A 15 18.24 -3.65 -15.56
CA GLY A 15 17.87 -2.35 -16.13
C GLY A 15 16.40 -2.24 -16.49
N VAL A 16 15.83 -3.27 -17.13
CA VAL A 16 14.40 -3.31 -17.47
C VAL A 16 13.56 -3.43 -16.19
N ILE A 17 13.98 -4.23 -15.23
CA ILE A 17 13.33 -4.34 -13.92
C ILE A 17 13.33 -2.98 -13.21
N GLY A 18 14.43 -2.21 -13.30
CA GLY A 18 14.53 -0.87 -12.76
C GLY A 18 13.47 0.10 -13.31
N LEU A 19 13.07 -0.04 -14.58
CA LEU A 19 12.02 0.79 -15.19
C LEU A 19 10.65 0.58 -14.54
N PHE A 20 10.38 -0.56 -13.92
CA PHE A 20 9.14 -0.77 -13.15
C PHE A 20 9.06 0.15 -11.91
N GLY A 21 10.21 0.64 -11.42
CA GLY A 21 10.24 1.70 -10.42
C GLY A 21 9.53 2.99 -10.87
N LEU A 22 9.52 3.28 -12.18
CA LEU A 22 8.77 4.43 -12.74
C LEU A 22 7.26 4.24 -12.63
N ALA A 23 6.77 3.00 -12.75
CA ALA A 23 5.35 2.71 -12.50
C ALA A 23 4.99 2.99 -11.05
N GLY A 24 5.86 2.63 -10.09
CA GLY A 24 5.71 3.04 -8.69
C GLY A 24 5.64 4.56 -8.53
N ALA A 25 6.60 5.30 -9.11
CA ALA A 25 6.58 6.76 -9.06
C ALA A 25 5.30 7.38 -9.68
N ALA A 26 4.79 6.82 -10.78
CA ALA A 26 3.55 7.25 -11.40
C ALA A 26 2.33 7.02 -10.49
N GLY A 27 2.27 5.87 -9.80
CA GLY A 27 1.25 5.58 -8.79
C GLY A 27 1.25 6.61 -7.65
N ALA A 28 2.43 6.93 -7.12
CA ALA A 28 2.59 7.88 -6.03
C ALA A 28 2.16 9.29 -6.43
N LEU A 29 2.52 9.72 -7.65
CA LEU A 29 2.09 11.00 -8.20
C LEU A 29 0.57 11.05 -8.42
N GLY A 30 -0.02 9.91 -8.82
CA GLY A 30 -1.45 9.74 -9.00
C GLY A 30 -2.27 9.84 -7.71
N ALA A 31 -1.65 9.66 -6.54
CA ALA A 31 -2.33 9.72 -5.25
C ALA A 31 -2.65 11.14 -4.74
N ARG A 32 -2.10 12.19 -5.39
CA ARG A 32 -2.28 13.59 -4.98
C ARG A 32 -3.73 14.02 -4.73
N PRO A 33 -4.73 13.63 -5.56
CA PRO A 33 -6.13 14.00 -5.33
C PRO A 33 -6.73 13.44 -4.03
N ALA A 34 -6.17 12.37 -3.46
CA ALA A 34 -6.69 11.74 -2.24
C ALA A 34 -6.70 12.70 -1.04
N GLY A 35 -5.70 13.59 -0.94
CA GLY A 35 -5.67 14.62 0.10
C GLY A 35 -6.85 15.60 0.02
N GLY A 36 -7.24 15.99 -1.19
CA GLY A 36 -8.38 16.88 -1.40
C GLY A 36 -9.74 16.27 -1.04
N PHE A 37 -9.88 14.94 -1.10
CA PHE A 37 -11.07 14.23 -0.61
C PHE A 37 -11.08 14.11 0.91
N ALA A 38 -9.91 13.86 1.53
CA ALA A 38 -9.75 13.87 2.98
C ALA A 38 -10.08 15.26 3.57
N ASP A 39 -9.65 16.34 2.89
CA ASP A 39 -9.89 17.69 3.35
C ASP A 39 -11.38 18.08 3.36
N LYS A 40 -12.19 17.47 2.49
CA LYS A 40 -13.65 17.64 2.41
C LYS A 40 -14.43 16.82 3.44
N GLY A 41 -13.76 16.29 4.47
CA GLY A 41 -14.38 15.48 5.52
C GLY A 41 -14.75 14.06 5.09
N LYS A 42 -14.34 13.62 3.88
CA LYS A 42 -14.62 12.27 3.37
C LYS A 42 -13.53 11.24 3.70
N SER A 43 -12.65 11.55 4.66
CA SER A 43 -11.50 10.71 5.05
C SER A 43 -11.89 9.26 5.34
N HIS A 44 -13.06 9.02 5.95
CA HIS A 44 -13.56 7.67 6.20
C HIS A 44 -13.83 6.89 4.92
N HIS A 45 -14.60 7.46 3.99
CA HIS A 45 -14.91 6.81 2.72
C HIS A 45 -13.65 6.62 1.86
N THR A 46 -12.76 7.63 1.83
CA THR A 46 -11.47 7.54 1.12
C THR A 46 -10.62 6.40 1.66
N THR A 47 -10.57 6.23 2.99
CA THR A 47 -9.78 5.16 3.63
C THR A 47 -10.41 3.79 3.36
N THR A 48 -11.73 3.63 3.54
CA THR A 48 -12.41 2.35 3.26
C THR A 48 -12.26 1.93 1.80
N PHE A 49 -12.54 2.84 0.85
CA PHE A 49 -12.40 2.54 -0.58
C PHE A 49 -10.94 2.26 -0.94
N GLY A 50 -10.00 3.03 -0.38
CA GLY A 50 -8.58 2.78 -0.52
C GLY A 50 -8.23 1.36 -0.06
N LEU A 51 -8.54 0.99 1.18
CA LEU A 51 -8.18 -0.34 1.69
C LEU A 51 -8.82 -1.50 0.92
N LEU A 52 -10.04 -1.33 0.39
CA LEU A 52 -10.65 -2.31 -0.52
C LEU A 52 -9.87 -2.40 -1.83
N LEU A 53 -9.51 -1.26 -2.43
CA LEU A 53 -8.74 -1.21 -3.66
C LEU A 53 -7.31 -1.76 -3.48
N LEU A 54 -6.71 -1.56 -2.30
CA LEU A 54 -5.44 -2.16 -1.90
C LEU A 54 -5.55 -3.69 -1.88
N LEU A 55 -6.63 -4.22 -1.31
CA LEU A 55 -6.84 -5.66 -1.27
C LEU A 55 -7.06 -6.23 -2.69
N LEU A 56 -7.83 -5.54 -3.52
CA LEU A 56 -8.07 -5.94 -4.91
C LEU A 56 -6.83 -5.84 -5.80
N SER A 57 -5.91 -4.90 -5.53
CA SER A 57 -4.67 -4.78 -6.30
C SER A 57 -3.81 -6.05 -6.20
N TRP A 58 -3.84 -6.73 -5.05
CA TRP A 58 -3.16 -8.02 -4.87
C TRP A 58 -3.70 -9.13 -5.78
N LEU A 59 -4.97 -9.06 -6.20
CA LEU A 59 -5.50 -9.99 -7.21
C LEU A 59 -4.85 -9.75 -8.58
N ALA A 60 -4.67 -8.49 -8.98
CA ALA A 60 -3.97 -8.17 -10.23
C ALA A 60 -2.48 -8.56 -10.16
N ILE A 61 -1.84 -8.30 -9.02
CA ILE A 61 -0.45 -8.69 -8.75
C ILE A 61 -0.29 -10.22 -8.77
N TRP A 62 -1.26 -10.99 -8.30
CA TRP A 62 -1.24 -12.45 -8.38
C TRP A 62 -1.01 -12.95 -9.81
N PHE A 63 -1.72 -12.38 -10.78
CA PHE A 63 -1.56 -12.68 -12.21
C PHE A 63 -0.27 -12.13 -12.83
N GLY A 64 0.58 -11.46 -12.05
CA GLY A 64 1.85 -10.92 -12.52
C GLY A 64 2.84 -11.98 -13.01
N HIS A 65 2.68 -13.24 -12.61
CA HIS A 65 3.49 -14.35 -13.12
C HIS A 65 3.18 -14.73 -14.58
N THR A 66 1.97 -14.40 -15.07
CA THR A 66 1.56 -14.65 -16.47
C THR A 66 1.48 -13.37 -17.30
N SER A 67 1.20 -12.23 -16.68
CA SER A 67 0.98 -10.96 -17.39
C SER A 67 1.70 -9.80 -16.71
N VAL A 68 2.70 -9.26 -17.40
CA VAL A 68 3.40 -8.03 -17.01
C VAL A 68 2.44 -6.84 -16.92
N LEU A 69 1.44 -6.78 -17.80
CA LEU A 69 0.45 -5.70 -17.76
C LEU A 69 -0.41 -5.76 -16.50
N ALA A 70 -0.84 -6.97 -16.09
CA ALA A 70 -1.57 -7.16 -14.84
C ALA A 70 -0.71 -6.75 -13.63
N LEU A 71 0.58 -7.08 -13.65
CA LEU A 71 1.55 -6.67 -12.64
C LEU A 71 1.67 -5.14 -12.55
N ILE A 72 1.84 -4.45 -13.69
CA ILE A 72 1.95 -2.98 -13.75
C ILE A 72 0.68 -2.32 -13.18
N ILE A 73 -0.50 -2.75 -13.63
CA ILE A 73 -1.78 -2.23 -13.13
C ILE A 73 -1.88 -2.47 -11.62
N GLY A 74 -1.55 -3.66 -11.15
CA GLY A 74 -1.57 -4.00 -9.73
C GLY A 74 -0.66 -3.09 -8.90
N ILE A 75 0.58 -2.85 -9.34
CA ILE A 75 1.54 -1.97 -8.66
C ILE A 75 1.03 -0.52 -8.64
N LEU A 76 0.52 -0.02 -9.76
CA LEU A 76 -0.01 1.35 -9.86
C LEU A 76 -1.16 1.57 -8.88
N VAL A 77 -2.10 0.62 -8.85
CA VAL A 77 -3.26 0.67 -7.96
C VAL A 77 -2.82 0.55 -6.50
N LEU A 78 -1.89 -0.37 -6.19
CA LEU A 78 -1.33 -0.54 -4.85
C LEU A 78 -0.68 0.77 -4.36
N ASP A 79 0.21 1.36 -5.16
CA ASP A 79 0.99 2.52 -4.77
C ASP A 79 0.11 3.78 -4.63
N LEU A 80 -0.79 4.00 -5.59
CA LEU A 80 -1.80 5.07 -5.52
C LEU A 80 -2.59 4.98 -4.22
N THR A 81 -2.99 3.76 -3.85
CA THR A 81 -3.81 3.50 -2.67
C THR A 81 -3.03 3.69 -1.38
N VAL A 82 -1.83 3.13 -1.28
CA VAL A 82 -0.96 3.29 -0.10
C VAL A 82 -0.66 4.77 0.13
N GLN A 83 -0.30 5.49 -0.92
CA GLN A 83 0.00 6.92 -0.84
C GLN A 83 -1.26 7.74 -0.52
N GLY A 84 -2.42 7.37 -1.07
CA GLY A 84 -3.69 8.03 -0.78
C GLY A 84 -4.14 7.87 0.67
N VAL A 85 -4.04 6.66 1.21
CA VAL A 85 -4.32 6.37 2.63
C VAL A 85 -3.29 7.04 3.54
N HIS A 86 -2.01 7.05 3.15
CA HIS A 86 -0.96 7.74 3.88
C HIS A 86 -1.23 9.24 4.02
N ILE A 87 -1.55 9.92 2.92
CA ILE A 87 -1.89 11.36 2.92
C ILE A 87 -3.15 11.60 3.78
N THR A 88 -4.18 10.76 3.61
CA THR A 88 -5.42 10.87 4.39
C THR A 88 -5.18 10.73 5.90
N ASN A 89 -4.39 9.74 6.31
CA ASN A 89 -4.02 9.50 7.70
C ASN A 89 -3.24 10.68 8.29
N GLN A 90 -2.28 11.24 7.55
CA GLN A 90 -1.54 12.42 7.96
C GLN A 90 -2.47 13.63 8.16
N THR A 91 -3.37 13.89 7.22
CA THR A 91 -4.36 14.98 7.33
C THR A 91 -5.22 14.83 8.58
N VAL A 92 -5.68 13.61 8.90
CA VAL A 92 -6.49 13.35 10.10
C VAL A 92 -5.67 13.52 11.38
N ILE A 93 -4.50 12.89 11.47
CA ILE A 93 -3.66 12.92 12.68
C ILE A 93 -3.19 14.34 13.00
N TYR A 94 -2.76 15.12 12.00
CA TYR A 94 -2.26 16.47 12.22
C TYR A 94 -3.35 17.47 12.61
N ARG A 95 -4.63 17.19 12.31
CA ARG A 95 -5.76 18.02 12.75
C ARG A 95 -6.07 17.84 14.25
N ILE A 96 -5.69 16.72 14.87
CA ILE A 96 -5.99 16.43 16.29
C ILE A 96 -5.16 17.32 17.23
N HIS A 97 -3.86 17.47 16.96
CA HIS A 97 -2.97 18.34 17.73
C HIS A 97 -2.07 19.18 16.82
N PRO A 98 -2.57 20.31 16.30
CA PRO A 98 -1.82 21.18 15.39
C PRO A 98 -0.48 21.66 15.96
N ASP A 99 -0.43 21.96 17.27
CA ASP A 99 0.77 22.46 17.94
C ASP A 99 1.88 21.40 18.09
N ALA A 100 1.52 20.11 18.01
CA ALA A 100 2.45 19.00 18.14
C ALA A 100 2.83 18.37 16.78
N ARG A 101 2.56 19.06 15.66
CA ARG A 101 2.72 18.52 14.30
C ARG A 101 4.09 17.86 14.08
N ASN A 102 5.19 18.49 14.50
CA ASN A 102 6.52 17.92 14.31
C ASN A 102 6.72 16.56 15.02
N ARG A 103 6.20 16.44 16.26
CA ARG A 103 6.26 15.19 17.04
C ARG A 103 5.38 14.10 16.42
N LEU A 104 4.17 14.47 15.98
CA LEU A 104 3.25 13.55 15.30
C LEU A 104 3.86 13.04 14.00
N THR A 105 4.45 13.92 13.18
CA THR A 105 5.15 13.53 11.96
C THR A 105 6.29 12.55 12.26
N ALA A 106 7.11 12.84 13.27
CA ALA A 106 8.21 11.96 13.66
C ALA A 106 7.69 10.56 14.05
N GLY A 107 6.73 10.47 14.96
CA GLY A 107 6.16 9.18 15.39
C GLY A 107 5.47 8.42 14.26
N TYR A 108 4.76 9.12 13.38
CA TYR A 108 4.12 8.53 12.21
C TYR A 108 5.14 7.96 11.22
N MET A 109 6.17 8.74 10.86
CA MET A 109 7.20 8.30 9.92
C MET A 109 8.07 7.18 10.51
N THR A 110 8.39 7.22 11.82
CA THR A 110 9.07 6.11 12.49
C THR A 110 8.26 4.82 12.38
N SER A 111 6.96 4.87 12.66
CA SER A 111 6.07 3.71 12.52
C SER A 111 6.00 3.22 11.07
N TYR A 112 5.94 4.14 10.10
CA TYR A 112 5.95 3.85 8.67
C TYR A 112 7.23 3.11 8.25
N PHE A 113 8.40 3.57 8.70
CA PHE A 113 9.68 2.91 8.41
C PHE A 113 9.82 1.54 9.07
N ILE A 114 9.36 1.38 10.32
CA ILE A 114 9.32 0.07 10.98
C ILE A 114 8.45 -0.90 10.18
N GLY A 115 7.27 -0.46 9.75
CA GLY A 115 6.39 -1.24 8.87
C GLY A 115 7.05 -1.60 7.54
N GLY A 116 7.74 -0.66 6.90
CA GLY A 116 8.48 -0.90 5.66
C GLY A 116 9.62 -1.90 5.80
N ALA A 117 10.38 -1.83 6.90
CA ALA A 117 11.44 -2.79 7.22
C ALA A 117 10.86 -4.19 7.49
N ALA A 118 9.82 -4.29 8.33
CA ALA A 118 9.13 -5.54 8.61
C ALA A 118 8.51 -6.16 7.34
N GLY A 119 7.86 -5.34 6.52
CA GLY A 119 7.28 -5.77 5.24
C GLY A 119 8.35 -6.28 4.26
N SER A 120 9.53 -5.66 4.23
CA SER A 120 10.66 -6.12 3.41
C SER A 120 11.15 -7.50 3.84
N LEU A 121 11.30 -7.72 5.15
CA LEU A 121 11.67 -9.03 5.73
C LEU A 121 10.61 -10.09 5.45
N ILE A 122 9.33 -9.77 5.67
CA ILE A 122 8.20 -10.68 5.41
C ILE A 122 8.18 -11.06 3.93
N SER A 123 8.32 -10.09 3.03
CA SER A 123 8.31 -10.32 1.58
C SER A 123 9.48 -11.22 1.13
N ALA A 124 10.69 -10.97 1.64
CA ALA A 124 11.86 -11.79 1.34
C ALA A 124 11.69 -13.23 1.84
N SER A 125 11.20 -13.42 3.08
CA SER A 125 10.93 -14.74 3.65
C SER A 125 9.81 -15.47 2.91
N ALA A 126 8.72 -14.77 2.56
CA ALA A 126 7.61 -15.32 1.81
C ALA A 126 8.03 -15.79 0.41
N TRP A 127 8.94 -15.05 -0.24
CA TRP A 127 9.54 -15.47 -1.51
C TRP A 127 10.34 -16.77 -1.35
N GLN A 128 11.17 -16.88 -0.30
CA GLN A 128 11.98 -18.08 -0.08
C GLN A 128 11.15 -19.34 0.14
N HIS A 129 10.03 -19.24 0.86
CA HIS A 129 9.22 -20.41 1.22
C HIS A 129 8.08 -20.71 0.23
N GLY A 130 7.56 -19.70 -0.47
CA GLY A 130 6.37 -19.82 -1.32
C GLY A 130 6.46 -19.11 -2.67
N GLY A 131 7.63 -18.62 -3.06
CA GLY A 131 7.84 -17.90 -4.32
C GLY A 131 6.90 -16.71 -4.49
N TRP A 132 6.42 -16.50 -5.71
CA TRP A 132 5.51 -15.39 -6.02
C TRP A 132 4.17 -15.48 -5.27
N ALA A 133 3.61 -16.69 -5.19
CA ALA A 133 2.36 -16.93 -4.48
C ALA A 133 2.48 -16.57 -2.99
N GLY A 134 3.60 -16.95 -2.36
CA GLY A 134 3.91 -16.59 -0.97
C GLY A 134 3.92 -15.08 -0.76
N VAL A 135 4.60 -14.34 -1.64
CA VAL A 135 4.63 -12.86 -1.58
C VAL A 135 3.24 -12.25 -1.73
N CYS A 136 2.44 -12.75 -2.68
CA CYS A 136 1.08 -12.25 -2.90
C CYS A 136 0.16 -12.53 -1.71
N LEU A 137 0.22 -13.74 -1.13
CA LEU A 137 -0.57 -14.10 0.04
C LEU A 137 -0.17 -13.28 1.26
N ALA A 138 1.13 -13.08 1.50
CA ALA A 138 1.61 -12.24 2.59
C ALA A 138 1.10 -10.79 2.45
N GLY A 139 1.22 -10.23 1.24
CA GLY A 139 0.72 -8.89 0.93
C GLY A 139 -0.79 -8.75 1.10
N ALA A 140 -1.56 -9.68 0.53
CA ALA A 140 -3.03 -9.71 0.66
C ALA A 140 -3.47 -9.88 2.13
N THR A 141 -2.76 -10.69 2.91
CA THR A 141 -3.04 -10.89 4.34
C THR A 141 -2.81 -9.60 5.12
N ILE A 142 -1.71 -8.88 4.88
CA ILE A 142 -1.45 -7.58 5.53
C ILE A 142 -2.53 -6.56 5.13
N ALA A 143 -2.92 -6.51 3.85
CA ALA A 143 -3.98 -5.63 3.38
C ALA A 143 -5.34 -5.95 4.05
N LEU A 144 -5.67 -7.24 4.18
CA LEU A 144 -6.87 -7.70 4.86
C LEU A 144 -6.86 -7.35 6.35
N VAL A 145 -5.75 -7.59 7.05
CA VAL A 145 -5.59 -7.21 8.46
C VAL A 145 -5.78 -5.70 8.64
N ASN A 146 -5.19 -4.88 7.76
CA ASN A 146 -5.35 -3.44 7.78
C ASN A 146 -6.82 -3.03 7.62
N LEU A 147 -7.52 -3.61 6.64
CA LEU A 147 -8.96 -3.38 6.44
C LEU A 147 -9.79 -3.78 7.67
N LEU A 148 -9.49 -4.91 8.31
CA LEU A 148 -10.19 -5.37 9.52
C LEU A 148 -9.92 -4.46 10.72
N VAL A 149 -8.68 -3.99 10.91
CA VAL A 149 -8.32 -3.05 11.97
C VAL A 149 -9.05 -1.72 11.77
N TRP A 150 -9.06 -1.19 10.54
CA TRP A 150 -9.83 -0.01 10.18
C TRP A 150 -11.32 -0.18 10.45
N TRP A 151 -11.91 -1.30 10.02
CA TRP A 151 -13.34 -1.59 10.19
C TRP A 151 -13.73 -1.69 11.68
N ARG A 152 -12.89 -2.34 12.51
CA ARG A 152 -13.09 -2.36 13.97
C ARG A 152 -12.97 -0.98 14.60
N GLY A 153 -12.03 -0.16 14.14
CA GLY A 153 -11.87 1.22 14.59
C GLY A 153 -13.08 2.09 14.24
N PHE A 154 -13.62 1.91 13.03
CA PHE A 154 -14.81 2.60 12.53
C PHE A 154 -16.04 2.32 13.41
N HIS A 155 -16.35 1.05 13.66
CA HIS A 155 -17.49 0.66 14.51
C HIS A 155 -17.38 1.16 15.95
N ARG A 156 -16.16 1.28 16.48
CA ARG A 156 -15.93 1.84 17.82
C ARG A 156 -16.23 3.34 17.89
N GLN A 157 -16.03 4.07 16.80
CA GLN A 157 -16.34 5.50 16.73
C GLN A 157 -17.85 5.73 16.56
N GLU A 158 -18.54 4.90 15.77
CA GLU A 158 -20.00 4.96 15.66
C GLU A 158 -20.70 4.61 16.99
N ALA A 159 -20.18 3.63 17.74
CA ALA A 159 -20.75 3.25 19.04
C ALA A 159 -20.49 4.26 20.17
N ALA A 160 -19.60 5.24 19.96
CA ALA A 160 -19.24 6.25 20.95
C ALA A 160 -19.91 7.62 20.73
N ASN A 161 -20.62 7.79 19.60
CA ASN A 161 -21.40 8.98 19.25
C ASN A 161 -22.90 8.71 19.42
#